data_AF-A0A7L1EI19-F1
#
_entry.id   AF-A0A7L1EI19-F1
#
_cell.length_a   1.000
_cell.length_b   1.000
_cell.length_c   1.000
_cell.angle_alpha   90.00
_cell.angle_beta   90.00
_cell.angle_gamma   90.00
#
_symmetry.space_group_name_H-M   'P 1'
#
loop_
_entity.id
_entity.type
_entity.pdbx_description
1 polymer ?
#
loop_
_entity_poly.entity_id
_entity_poly.type
_entity_poly.pdbx_seq_one_letter_code
_entity_poly.pdbx_strand_id
1 'polypeptide(L)'
;MFAGVNLLIAVGAIIMILGFLGCCGAAKESRCMLMLFFVALLLILIVQIIGGVLGAVNKSKVESAFELALSSMVESLQSTTGEHKEYQEEFQKFERKYKCCGLKDGPQDWGENFKPSSNICQCEPEEQLSDLCTKYQSKYIYKKSCGEVIVQQIKDNLVIIMGIAFGLAVIEV
;
A
#
# COMPACT_ATOMS: atom_id res chain seq x y z
N MET A 1 -6.39 -6.49 7.71
CA MET A 1 -5.27 -7.27 7.13
C MET A 1 -5.64 -8.10 5.90
N PHE A 2 -6.79 -8.80 5.86
CA PHE A 2 -7.16 -9.63 4.70
C PHE A 2 -7.36 -8.88 3.37
N ALA A 3 -7.83 -7.62 3.38
CA ALA A 3 -8.23 -6.95 2.15
C ALA A 3 -7.07 -6.73 1.15
N GLY A 4 -5.90 -6.26 1.62
CA GLY A 4 -4.74 -6.01 0.75
C GLY A 4 -4.11 -7.29 0.20
N VAL A 5 -3.91 -8.29 1.06
CA VAL A 5 -3.36 -9.60 0.64
C VAL A 5 -4.32 -10.31 -0.32
N ASN A 6 -5.61 -10.33 -0.03
CA ASN A 6 -6.61 -10.92 -0.91
C ASN A 6 -6.66 -10.21 -2.27
N LEU A 7 -6.48 -8.88 -2.30
CA LEU A 7 -6.40 -8.12 -3.54
C LEU A 7 -5.16 -8.52 -4.36
N LEU A 8 -3.98 -8.65 -3.74
CA LEU A 8 -2.77 -9.11 -4.42
C LEU A 8 -2.92 -10.52 -4.99
N ILE A 9 -3.53 -11.43 -4.24
CA ILE A 9 -3.82 -12.81 -4.70
C ILE A 9 -4.79 -12.77 -5.89
N ALA A 10 -5.87 -12.01 -5.81
CA ALA A 10 -6.86 -11.89 -6.87
C ALA A 10 -6.24 -11.32 -8.15
N VAL A 11 -5.47 -10.24 -8.04
CA VAL A 11 -4.77 -9.62 -9.18
C VAL A 11 -3.78 -10.60 -9.80
N GLY A 12 -2.97 -11.29 -9.00
CA GLY A 12 -2.02 -12.30 -9.48
C GLY A 12 -2.69 -13.45 -10.22
N ALA A 13 -3.81 -13.96 -9.71
CA ALA A 13 -4.58 -15.01 -10.35
C ALA A 13 -5.15 -14.56 -11.71
N ILE A 14 -5.69 -13.34 -11.79
CA ILE A 14 -6.21 -12.76 -13.05
C ILE A 14 -5.08 -12.65 -14.07
N ILE A 15 -3.92 -12.11 -13.68
CA ILE A 15 -2.75 -11.98 -14.58
C ILE A 15 -2.31 -13.35 -15.09
N MET A 16 -2.27 -14.38 -14.24
CA MET A 16 -1.91 -15.74 -14.64
C MET A 16 -2.89 -16.32 -15.67
N ILE A 17 -4.19 -16.14 -15.45
CA ILE A 17 -5.24 -16.62 -16.38
C ILE A 17 -5.13 -15.91 -17.72
N LEU A 18 -4.98 -14.58 -17.72
CA LEU A 18 -4.83 -13.79 -18.95
C LEU A 18 -3.57 -14.17 -19.71
N GLY A 19 -2.45 -14.36 -19.01
CA GLY A 19 -1.20 -14.83 -19.60
C GLY A 19 -1.34 -16.21 -20.23
N PHE A 20 -2.05 -17.14 -19.58
CA PHE A 20 -2.34 -18.46 -20.15
C PHE A 20 -3.21 -18.37 -21.41
N LEU A 21 -4.30 -17.59 -21.37
CA LEU A 21 -5.19 -17.40 -22.52
C LEU A 21 -4.47 -16.75 -23.71
N GLY A 22 -3.65 -15.73 -23.46
CA GLY A 22 -2.85 -15.07 -24.50
C GLY A 22 -1.79 -16.01 -25.09
N CYS A 23 -0.96 -16.62 -24.24
CA CYS A 23 0.14 -17.49 -24.68
C CYS A 23 -0.36 -18.76 -25.38
N CYS A 24 -1.27 -19.51 -24.75
CA CYS A 24 -1.81 -20.72 -25.37
C CYS A 24 -2.77 -20.42 -26.54
N GLY A 25 -3.50 -19.31 -26.50
CA GLY A 25 -4.36 -18.88 -27.59
C GLY A 25 -3.57 -18.59 -28.86
N ALA A 26 -2.43 -17.90 -28.74
CA ALA A 26 -1.52 -17.66 -29.85
C ALA A 26 -0.86 -18.97 -30.33
N ALA A 27 -0.31 -19.78 -29.43
CA ALA A 27 0.40 -21.01 -29.78
C ALA A 27 -0.49 -22.07 -30.46
N LYS A 28 -1.76 -22.15 -30.06
CA LYS A 28 -2.74 -23.09 -30.64
C LYS A 28 -3.58 -22.49 -31.77
N GLU A 29 -3.31 -21.23 -32.16
CA GLU A 29 -4.09 -20.46 -33.12
C GLU A 29 -5.61 -20.48 -32.81
N SER A 30 -5.95 -20.53 -31.52
CA SER A 30 -7.33 -20.69 -31.07
C SER A 30 -8.02 -19.34 -30.99
N ARG A 31 -8.85 -19.05 -32.00
CA ARG A 31 -9.65 -17.82 -32.06
C ARG A 31 -10.52 -17.59 -30.82
N CYS A 32 -11.05 -18.67 -30.23
CA CYS A 32 -11.88 -18.57 -29.03
C CYS A 32 -11.07 -18.07 -27.81
N MET A 33 -9.87 -18.63 -27.57
CA MET A 33 -9.01 -18.21 -26.47
C MET A 33 -8.50 -16.77 -26.65
N LEU A 34 -8.14 -16.39 -27.88
CA LEU A 34 -7.72 -15.03 -28.21
C LEU A 34 -8.87 -14.02 -28.06
N MET A 35 -10.10 -14.38 -28.45
CA MET A 35 -11.28 -13.52 -28.21
C MET A 35 -11.54 -13.32 -26.72
N LEU A 36 -11.47 -14.37 -25.91
CA LEU A 36 -11.65 -14.26 -24.47
C LEU A 36 -10.59 -13.35 -23.82
N PHE A 37 -9.33 -13.50 -24.24
CA PHE A 37 -8.24 -12.63 -23.82
C PHE A 37 -8.52 -11.16 -24.17
N PHE A 38 -8.88 -10.89 -25.43
CA PHE A 38 -9.17 -9.52 -25.89
C PHE A 38 -10.36 -8.88 -25.16
N VAL A 39 -11.47 -9.62 -24.99
CA VAL A 39 -12.65 -9.13 -24.25
C VAL A 39 -12.29 -8.82 -22.80
N ALA A 40 -11.48 -9.67 -22.15
CA ALA A 40 -11.07 -9.44 -20.78
C ALA A 40 -10.16 -8.19 -20.63
N LEU A 41 -9.22 -7.99 -21.55
CA LEU A 41 -8.40 -6.76 -21.58
C LEU A 41 -9.26 -5.51 -21.78
N LEU A 42 -10.24 -5.55 -22.68
CA LEU A 42 -11.15 -4.44 -22.92
C LEU A 42 -11.96 -4.09 -21.65
N LEU A 43 -12.45 -5.09 -20.92
CA LEU A 43 -13.14 -4.87 -19.64
C LEU A 43 -12.22 -4.24 -18.59
N ILE A 44 -10.95 -4.67 -18.52
CA ILE A 44 -9.97 -4.08 -17.62
C ILE A 44 -9.74 -2.61 -17.97
N LEU A 45 -9.56 -2.29 -19.25
CA LEU A 45 -9.37 -0.91 -19.73
C LEU A 45 -10.56 -0.01 -19.35
N ILE A 46 -11.80 -0.49 -19.49
CA ILE A 46 -13.00 0.25 -19.06
C ILE A 46 -12.95 0.53 -17.55
N VAL A 47 -12.62 -0.48 -16.73
CA VAL A 47 -12.52 -0.32 -15.27
C VAL A 47 -11.40 0.66 -14.90
N GLN A 48 -10.25 0.62 -15.58
CA GLN A 48 -9.15 1.56 -15.36
C GLN A 48 -9.56 3.00 -15.67
N ILE A 49 -10.24 3.24 -16.80
CA ILE A 49 -10.72 4.58 -17.16
C ILE A 49 -11.74 5.08 -16.13
N ILE A 50 -12.73 4.26 -15.77
CA ILE A 50 -13.74 4.62 -14.76
C ILE A 50 -13.06 4.92 -13.42
N GLY A 51 -12.15 4.06 -12.96
CA GLY A 51 -11.41 4.24 -11.73
C GLY A 51 -10.55 5.50 -11.73
N GLY A 52 -9.85 5.78 -12.83
CA GLY A 52 -9.04 6.98 -13.01
C GLY A 52 -9.88 8.26 -12.98
N VAL A 53 -10.99 8.29 -13.71
CA VAL A 53 -11.90 9.45 -13.73
C VAL A 53 -12.53 9.66 -12.34
N LEU A 54 -13.07 8.61 -11.73
CA LEU A 54 -13.69 8.69 -10.40
C LEU A 54 -12.69 9.13 -9.33
N GLY A 55 -11.46 8.61 -9.38
CA GLY A 55 -10.38 9.00 -8.48
C GLY A 55 -9.95 10.47 -8.66
N ALA A 56 -9.91 10.96 -9.90
CA ALA A 56 -9.56 12.34 -10.19
C ALA A 56 -10.62 13.34 -9.72
N VAL A 57 -11.91 13.03 -9.93
CA VAL A 57 -13.01 13.96 -9.62
C VAL A 57 -13.50 13.88 -8.17
N ASN A 58 -13.38 12.73 -7.50
CA ASN A 58 -13.86 12.54 -6.12
C ASN A 58 -12.72 12.50 -5.09
N LYS A 59 -11.91 13.56 -5.01
CA LYS A 59 -10.79 13.63 -4.04
C LYS A 59 -11.21 13.33 -2.59
N SER A 60 -12.35 13.86 -2.15
CA SER A 60 -12.86 13.63 -0.79
C SER A 60 -13.21 12.16 -0.51
N LYS A 61 -13.71 11.42 -1.51
CA LYS A 61 -13.98 9.98 -1.36
C LYS A 61 -12.68 9.18 -1.32
N VAL A 62 -11.69 9.57 -2.11
CA VAL A 62 -10.36 8.95 -2.09
C VAL A 62 -9.69 9.17 -0.72
N GLU A 63 -9.73 10.39 -0.20
CA GLU A 63 -9.22 10.72 1.14
C GLU A 63 -9.97 9.94 2.22
N SER A 64 -11.31 9.86 2.15
CA SER A 64 -12.10 9.08 3.11
C SER A 64 -11.79 7.58 3.07
N ALA A 65 -11.63 7.02 1.87
CA ALA A 65 -11.26 5.61 1.69
C ALA A 65 -9.84 5.35 2.21
N PHE A 66 -8.92 6.29 2.00
CA PHE A 66 -7.57 6.22 2.54
C PHE A 66 -7.57 6.27 4.07
N GLU A 67 -8.30 7.19 4.68
CA GLU A 67 -8.46 7.28 6.14
C GLU A 67 -9.03 6.00 6.73
N LEU A 68 -10.08 5.42 6.12
CA LEU A 68 -10.64 4.14 6.54
C LEU A 68 -9.61 3.00 6.44
N ALA A 69 -8.80 2.99 5.38
CA ALA A 69 -7.73 2.02 5.23
C ALA A 69 -6.67 2.19 6.33
N LEU A 70 -6.25 3.42 6.64
CA LEU A 70 -5.33 3.70 7.73
C LEU A 70 -5.91 3.24 9.07
N SER A 71 -7.16 3.57 9.38
CA SER A 71 -7.81 3.13 10.62
C SER A 71 -7.82 1.60 10.77
N SER A 72 -8.08 0.86 9.68
CA SER A 72 -8.05 -0.61 9.71
C SER A 72 -6.65 -1.19 9.95
N MET A 73 -5.61 -0.47 9.51
CA MET A 73 -4.22 -0.83 9.74
C MET A 73 -3.81 -0.50 11.18
N VAL A 74 -4.25 0.64 11.73
CA VAL A 74 -4.05 1.00 13.14
C VAL A 74 -4.68 -0.04 14.06
N GLU A 75 -5.89 -0.52 13.77
CA GLU A 75 -6.52 -1.61 14.53
C GLU A 75 -5.63 -2.87 14.56
N SER A 76 -4.94 -3.17 13.46
CA SER A 76 -3.99 -4.30 13.40
C SER A 76 -2.71 -4.05 14.23
N LEU A 77 -2.30 -2.79 14.40
CA LEU A 77 -1.19 -2.40 15.28
C LEU A 77 -1.59 -2.48 16.76
N GLN A 78 -2.83 -2.12 17.10
CA GLN A 78 -3.35 -2.16 18.45
C GLN A 78 -3.80 -3.56 18.88
N SER A 79 -4.04 -4.46 17.93
CA SER A 79 -4.47 -5.83 18.24
C SER A 79 -3.45 -6.55 19.12
N THR A 80 -3.95 -7.19 20.17
CA THR A 80 -3.15 -7.98 21.12
C THR A 80 -3.15 -9.47 20.79
N THR A 81 -3.90 -9.88 19.74
CA THR A 81 -3.92 -11.27 19.30
C THR A 81 -2.60 -11.66 18.63
N GLY A 82 -2.20 -12.92 18.78
CA GLY A 82 -0.94 -13.42 18.22
C GLY A 82 -0.86 -13.33 16.69
N GLU A 83 -2.01 -13.29 16.02
CA GLU A 83 -2.14 -13.27 14.55
C GLU A 83 -1.55 -12.00 13.91
N HIS A 84 -1.47 -10.90 14.66
CA HIS A 84 -0.94 -9.63 14.14
C HIS A 84 0.52 -9.35 14.51
N LYS A 85 1.20 -10.26 15.23
CA LYS A 85 2.60 -10.06 15.62
C LYS A 85 3.54 -9.95 14.42
N GLU A 86 3.35 -10.81 13.41
CA GLU A 86 4.15 -10.75 12.18
C GLU A 86 3.97 -9.41 11.45
N TYR A 87 2.72 -8.93 11.36
CA TYR A 87 2.42 -7.61 10.82
C TYR A 87 3.13 -6.49 11.58
N GLN A 88 3.07 -6.53 12.92
CA GLN A 88 3.69 -5.53 13.79
C GLN A 88 5.22 -5.52 13.63
N GLU A 89 5.86 -6.69 13.48
CA GLU A 89 7.30 -6.78 13.26
C GLU A 89 7.72 -6.23 11.88
N GLU A 90 6.97 -6.57 10.83
CA GLU A 90 7.19 -6.01 9.49
C GLU A 90 6.92 -4.50 9.45
N PHE A 91 5.89 -4.03 10.15
CA PHE A 91 5.60 -2.60 10.24
C PHE A 91 6.71 -1.84 10.99
N GLN A 92 7.33 -2.42 12.03
CA GLN A 92 8.51 -1.81 12.66
C GLN A 92 9.72 -1.72 11.71
N LYS A 93 9.89 -2.69 10.79
CA LYS A 93 10.92 -2.58 9.74
C LYS A 93 10.59 -1.43 8.79
N PHE A 94 9.32 -1.26 8.44
CA PHE A 94 8.85 -0.14 7.64
C PHE A 94 9.11 1.21 8.33
N GLU A 95 8.75 1.35 9.61
CA GLU A 95 9.02 2.54 10.43
C GLU A 95 10.50 2.92 10.40
N ARG A 96 11.41 1.95 10.61
CA ARG A 96 12.86 2.18 10.55
C ARG A 96 13.34 2.56 9.15
N LYS A 97 12.86 1.88 8.12
CA LYS A 97 13.26 2.12 6.73
C LYS A 97 12.86 3.52 6.25
N TYR A 98 11.66 3.97 6.62
CA TYR A 98 11.09 5.23 6.17
C TYR A 98 11.15 6.35 7.22
N LYS A 99 11.80 6.09 8.36
CA LYS A 99 12.04 7.06 9.44
C LYS A 99 10.75 7.76 9.89
N CYS A 100 9.74 6.94 10.17
CA CYS A 100 8.41 7.38 10.61
C CYS A 100 7.96 6.54 11.81
N CYS A 101 6.96 7.03 12.54
CA CYS A 101 6.41 6.36 13.71
C CYS A 101 4.89 6.35 13.64
N GLY A 102 4.28 5.20 13.86
CA GLY A 102 2.83 5.04 13.76
C GLY A 102 2.31 5.32 12.36
N LEU A 103 1.02 5.16 12.16
CA LEU A 103 0.39 5.35 10.86
C LEU A 103 -0.29 6.70 10.72
N LYS A 104 -1.01 7.16 11.76
CA LYS A 104 -1.77 8.41 11.77
C LYS A 104 -1.37 9.29 12.95
N ASP A 105 -1.57 8.80 14.17
CA ASP A 105 -1.39 9.59 15.40
C ASP A 105 -0.03 9.33 16.07
N GLY A 106 0.89 8.61 15.42
CA GLY A 106 2.26 8.41 15.91
C GLY A 106 2.36 7.23 16.88
N PRO A 107 3.13 7.32 17.98
CA PRO A 107 3.28 6.19 18.91
C PRO A 107 1.95 5.76 19.55
N GLN A 108 0.93 6.62 19.54
CA GLN A 108 -0.43 6.33 20.03
C GLN A 108 -1.13 5.24 19.21
N ASP A 109 -0.79 5.09 17.93
CA ASP A 109 -1.37 4.06 17.06
C ASP A 109 -1.00 2.64 17.51
N TRP A 110 0.03 2.50 18.34
CA TRP A 110 0.43 1.22 18.90
C TRP A 110 -0.36 0.81 20.15
N GLY A 111 -1.12 1.74 20.77
CA GLY A 111 -1.95 1.45 21.94
C GLY A 111 -1.18 0.73 23.06
N GLU A 112 -1.76 -0.35 23.59
CA GLU A 112 -1.14 -1.17 24.65
C GLU A 112 0.11 -1.94 24.20
N ASN A 113 0.31 -2.10 22.88
CA ASN A 113 1.50 -2.74 22.32
C ASN A 113 2.73 -1.83 22.36
N PHE A 114 2.55 -0.53 22.60
CA PHE A 114 3.67 0.39 22.80
C PHE A 114 4.37 0.11 24.12
N LYS A 115 5.49 -0.63 24.07
CA LYS A 115 6.32 -0.93 25.23
C LYS A 115 7.55 -0.02 25.25
N PRO A 116 7.91 0.58 26.40
CA PRO A 116 9.12 1.41 26.51
C PRO A 116 10.41 0.64 26.17
N SER A 117 10.43 -0.67 26.41
CA SER A 117 11.54 -1.58 26.12
C SER A 117 11.55 -2.11 24.68
N SER A 118 10.55 -1.80 23.86
CA SER A 118 10.52 -2.24 22.46
C SER A 118 11.13 -1.21 21.51
N ASN A 119 11.64 -1.70 20.39
CA ASN A 119 12.24 -0.91 19.31
C ASN A 119 11.18 -0.22 18.42
N ILE A 120 9.93 -0.15 18.88
CA ILE A 120 8.83 0.52 18.18
C ILE A 120 9.17 2.00 18.02
N CYS A 121 9.04 2.51 16.81
CA CYS A 121 9.33 3.90 16.44
C CYS A 121 10.73 4.42 16.79
N GLN A 122 11.69 3.55 17.13
CA GLN A 122 12.97 3.99 17.69
C GLN A 122 13.77 4.79 16.66
N CYS A 123 14.16 6.01 17.03
CA CYS A 123 15.08 6.84 16.26
C CYS A 123 16.52 6.35 16.43
N GLU A 124 17.28 6.35 15.34
CA GLU A 124 18.70 5.97 15.38
C GLU A 124 19.52 7.01 16.19
N PRO A 125 20.52 6.58 16.99
CA PRO A 125 21.29 7.49 17.85
C PRO A 125 21.96 8.65 17.11
N GLU A 126 22.42 8.40 15.89
CA GLU A 126 23.08 9.39 15.02
C GLU A 126 22.14 10.53 14.60
N GLU A 127 20.82 10.29 14.63
CA GLU A 127 19.80 11.23 14.17
C GLU A 127 19.10 11.97 15.32
N GLN A 128 19.44 11.69 16.58
CA GLN A 128 18.78 12.26 17.76
C GLN A 128 18.85 13.79 17.85
N LEU A 129 19.85 14.40 17.22
CA LEU A 129 20.04 15.87 17.19
C LEU A 129 19.40 16.54 15.96
N SER A 130 18.77 15.76 15.08
CA SER A 130 18.09 16.26 13.88
C SER A 130 16.60 16.54 14.15
N ASP A 131 15.96 17.36 13.32
CA ASP A 131 14.50 17.63 13.41
C ASP A 131 13.63 16.40 13.04
N LEU A 132 14.24 15.25 12.75
CA LEU A 132 13.56 13.99 12.45
C LEU A 132 13.06 13.27 13.72
N CYS A 133 13.68 13.51 14.88
CA CYS A 133 13.38 12.80 16.11
C CYS A 133 12.71 13.71 17.15
N THR A 134 11.88 13.13 18.01
CA THR A 134 11.31 13.78 19.19
C THR A 134 11.37 12.87 20.41
N LYS A 135 11.41 13.45 21.61
CA LYS A 135 11.45 12.68 22.86
C LYS A 135 10.03 12.32 23.31
N TYR A 136 9.77 11.03 23.48
CA TYR A 136 8.48 10.50 23.95
C TYR A 136 8.70 9.45 25.04
N GLN A 137 8.07 9.62 26.21
CA GLN A 137 8.11 8.69 27.36
C GLN A 137 9.51 8.13 27.73
N SER A 138 10.56 8.92 27.54
CA SER A 138 11.99 8.60 27.81
C SER A 138 12.82 8.00 26.67
N LYS A 139 12.29 7.86 25.44
CA LYS A 139 13.08 7.50 24.25
C LYS A 139 12.92 8.52 23.12
N TYR A 140 13.88 8.54 22.20
CA TYR A 140 13.78 9.29 20.95
C TYR A 140 13.05 8.45 19.91
N ILE A 141 12.00 9.01 19.32
CA ILE A 141 11.19 8.38 18.28
C ILE A 141 11.15 9.26 17.04
N TYR A 142 10.84 8.68 15.89
CA TYR A 142 10.57 9.45 14.68
C TYR A 142 9.37 10.37 14.87
N LYS A 143 9.51 11.63 14.45
CA LYS A 143 8.52 12.70 14.63
C LYS A 143 7.35 12.61 13.66
N LYS A 144 7.59 12.17 12.42
CA LYS A 144 6.57 12.09 11.36
C LYS A 144 5.78 10.79 11.43
N SER A 145 4.48 10.86 11.14
CA SER A 145 3.65 9.67 10.95
C SER A 145 3.99 8.96 9.63
N CYS A 146 3.85 7.64 9.58
CA CYS A 146 4.08 6.89 8.35
C CYS A 146 3.02 7.19 7.29
N GLY A 147 1.79 7.55 7.66
CA GLY A 147 0.76 8.01 6.73
C GLY A 147 1.19 9.28 5.99
N GLU A 148 1.76 10.26 6.70
CA GLU A 148 2.33 11.45 6.06
C GLU A 148 3.49 11.11 5.14
N VAL A 149 4.40 10.21 5.55
CA VAL A 149 5.52 9.79 4.71
C VAL A 149 5.03 9.06 3.46
N ILE A 150 4.02 8.19 3.56
CA ILE A 150 3.39 7.52 2.42
C ILE A 150 2.80 8.55 1.45
N VAL A 151 2.06 9.53 1.96
CA VAL A 151 1.48 10.60 1.13
C VAL A 151 2.57 11.45 0.47
N GLN A 152 3.65 11.76 1.18
CA GLN A 152 4.80 12.47 0.61
C GLN A 152 5.47 11.64 -0.50
N GLN A 153 5.71 10.35 -0.26
CA GLN A 153 6.28 9.44 -1.26
C GLN A 153 5.40 9.34 -2.52
N ILE A 154 4.07 9.30 -2.37
CA ILE A 154 3.15 9.28 -3.52
C ILE A 154 3.21 10.60 -4.29
N LYS A 155 3.24 11.74 -3.59
CA LYS A 155 3.34 13.07 -4.22
C LYS A 155 4.65 13.24 -4.98
N ASP A 156 5.76 12.85 -4.38
CA ASP A 156 7.08 12.98 -4.98
C ASP A 156 7.26 12.09 -6.21
N ASN A 157 6.63 10.90 -6.20
CA ASN A 157 6.70 9.94 -7.30
C ASN A 157 5.47 9.94 -8.21
N LEU A 158 4.58 10.94 -8.10
CA LEU A 158 3.30 10.96 -8.81
C LEU A 158 3.48 10.82 -10.33
N VAL A 159 4.51 11.48 -10.89
CA VAL A 159 4.82 11.42 -12.32
C VAL A 159 5.20 10.01 -12.75
N ILE A 160 5.99 9.28 -11.94
CA ILE A 160 6.39 7.90 -12.22
C ILE A 160 5.17 6.98 -12.17
N ILE A 161 4.31 7.14 -11.16
CA ILE A 161 3.09 6.35 -11.00
C ILE A 161 2.14 6.57 -12.19
N MET A 162 1.94 7.83 -12.60
CA MET A 162 1.16 8.16 -13.80
C MET A 162 1.79 7.57 -15.07
N GLY A 163 3.12 7.59 -15.18
CA GLY A 163 3.84 6.97 -16.29
C GLY A 163 3.64 5.45 -16.36
N ILE A 164 3.71 4.74 -15.22
CA ILE A 164 3.43 3.31 -15.15
C ILE A 164 1.98 3.02 -15.55
N ALA A 165 1.02 3.78 -15.03
CA ALA A 165 -0.39 3.60 -15.36
C ALA A 165 -0.68 3.83 -16.85
N PHE A 166 -0.09 4.87 -17.45
CA PHE A 166 -0.19 5.11 -18.88
C PHE A 166 0.47 4.01 -19.71
N GLY A 167 1.66 3.55 -19.31
CA GLY A 167 2.36 2.45 -19.97
C GLY A 167 1.55 1.16 -19.97
N LEU A 168 0.91 0.82 -18.85
CA LEU A 168 0.01 -0.33 -18.76
C LEU A 168 -1.19 -0.19 -19.70
N ALA A 169 -1.84 0.98 -19.72
CA ALA A 169 -2.97 1.22 -20.62
C ALA A 169 -2.57 1.13 -22.11
N VAL A 170 -1.35 1.55 -22.47
CA VAL A 170 -0.84 1.40 -23.85
C VAL A 170 -0.53 -0.06 -24.20
N ILE A 171 -0.05 -0.87 -23.25
CA ILE A 171 0.23 -2.29 -23.47
C ILE A 171 -1.08 -3.10 -23.62
N GLU A 172 -2.16 -2.67 -22.95
CA GLU A 172 -3.47 -3.32 -23.03
C GLU A 172 -4.19 -3.11 -24.37
N VAL A 173 -3.83 -2.07 -25.14
CA VAL A 173 -4.44 -1.67 -26.42
C VAL A 173 -3.66 -2.21 -27.61
#